data_AF-A0A832JKW5-F1
#
_entry.id   AF-A0A832JKW5-F1
#
_cell.length_a   1.000
_cell.length_b   1.000
_cell.length_c   1.000
_cell.angle_alpha   90.00
_cell.angle_beta   90.00
_cell.angle_gamma   90.00
#
_symmetry.space_group_name_H-M   'P 1'
#
loop_
_entity.id
_entity.type
_entity.pdbx_description
1 polymer ?
#
loop_
_entity_poly.entity_id
_entity_poly.type
_entity_poly.pdbx_seq_one_letter_code
_entity_poly.pdbx_strand_id
1 'polypeptide(L)'
;MKKRRSKLRILADILEAVDRGESNVTQIMTAANLPYVRCVKYLEDLVEKGFLVRIEEGREVRFKLTKKGREFLREFARIESIAEAFGIEL
;
A
#
# COMPACT_ATOMS: atom_id res chain seq x y z
N MET A 1 -9.99 6.72 -21.26
CA MET A 1 -8.73 5.98 -21.05
C MET A 1 -8.40 5.98 -19.57
N LYS A 2 -8.13 4.83 -18.94
CA LYS A 2 -7.83 4.77 -17.50
C LYS A 2 -6.45 5.37 -17.26
N LYS A 3 -6.37 6.52 -16.58
CA LYS A 3 -5.12 7.23 -16.31
C LYS A 3 -4.19 6.33 -15.49
N ARG A 4 -2.89 6.35 -15.81
CA ARG A 4 -1.91 5.50 -15.12
C ARG A 4 -1.74 6.03 -13.69
N ARG A 5 -2.08 5.21 -12.69
CA ARG A 5 -1.83 5.52 -11.28
C ARG A 5 -0.36 5.90 -11.06
N SER A 6 -0.12 6.95 -10.28
CA SER A 6 1.23 7.28 -9.85
C SER A 6 1.81 6.18 -8.96
N LYS A 7 3.14 6.18 -8.82
CA LYS A 7 3.81 5.29 -7.87
C LYS A 7 3.32 5.54 -6.44
N LEU A 8 3.04 6.79 -6.08
CA LEU A 8 2.61 7.15 -4.74
C LEU A 8 1.21 6.59 -4.43
N ARG A 9 0.26 6.71 -5.37
CA ARG A 9 -1.07 6.10 -5.24
C ARG A 9 -0.99 4.57 -5.13
N ILE A 10 -0.12 3.93 -5.91
CA ILE A 10 0.09 2.47 -5.79
C ILE A 10 0.57 2.06 -4.39
N LEU A 11 1.51 2.83 -3.80
CA LEU A 11 1.99 2.55 -2.45
C LEU A 11 0.88 2.79 -1.41
N ALA A 12 0.11 3.87 -1.54
CA ALA A 12 -1.05 4.14 -0.69
C ALA A 12 -2.09 3.00 -0.77
N ASP A 13 -2.46 2.56 -1.98
CA ASP A 13 -3.41 1.47 -2.17
C ASP A 13 -2.97 0.16 -1.48
N ILE A 14 -1.67 -0.16 -1.52
CA ILE A 14 -1.12 -1.34 -0.83
C ILE A 14 -1.23 -1.17 0.69
N LEU A 15 -0.88 0.00 1.20
CA LEU A 15 -0.91 0.29 2.63
C LEU A 15 -2.35 0.38 3.16
N GLU A 16 -3.30 0.88 2.39
CA GLU A 16 -4.73 0.86 2.72
C GLU A 16 -5.27 -0.58 2.77
N ALA A 17 -4.81 -1.46 1.86
CA ALA A 17 -5.22 -2.87 1.84
C ALA A 17 -4.80 -3.67 3.09
N VAL A 18 -3.85 -3.17 3.88
CA VAL A 18 -3.39 -3.76 5.15
C VAL A 18 -3.77 -2.92 6.38
N ASP A 19 -4.52 -1.82 6.24
CA ASP A 19 -4.87 -0.97 7.38
C ASP A 19 -5.94 -1.59 8.28
N ARG A 20 -6.81 -2.42 7.70
CA ARG A 20 -7.88 -3.13 8.42
C ARG A 20 -7.40 -4.34 9.23
N GLY A 21 -6.13 -4.71 9.15
CA GLY A 21 -5.58 -5.87 9.85
C GLY A 21 -4.45 -6.54 9.09
N GLU A 22 -4.36 -7.86 9.21
CA GLU A 22 -3.39 -8.67 8.49
C GLU A 22 -3.97 -9.08 7.14
N SER A 23 -3.23 -8.84 6.05
CA SER A 23 -3.65 -9.24 4.71
C SER A 23 -2.59 -10.11 4.04
N ASN A 24 -3.03 -11.14 3.33
CA ASN A 24 -2.14 -11.94 2.48
C ASN A 24 -1.91 -11.26 1.11
N VAL A 25 -0.93 -11.76 0.35
CA VAL A 25 -0.56 -11.19 -0.96
C VAL A 25 -1.76 -11.13 -1.91
N THR A 26 -2.62 -12.15 -1.93
CA THR A 26 -3.80 -12.20 -2.80
C THR A 26 -4.79 -11.08 -2.50
N GLN A 27 -5.12 -10.86 -1.23
CA GLN A 27 -6.01 -9.78 -0.80
C GLN A 27 -5.45 -8.40 -1.18
N ILE A 28 -4.14 -8.21 -1.00
CA ILE A 28 -3.46 -6.96 -1.34
C ILE A 28 -3.44 -6.75 -2.86
N MET A 29 -3.17 -7.79 -3.65
CA MET A 29 -3.21 -7.72 -5.11
C MET A 29 -4.58 -7.30 -5.63
N THR A 30 -5.64 -7.90 -5.08
CA THR A 30 -7.02 -7.59 -5.47
C THR A 30 -7.39 -6.16 -5.09
N ALA A 31 -7.08 -5.74 -3.86
CA ALA A 31 -7.37 -4.39 -3.38
C ALA A 31 -6.56 -3.32 -4.13
N ALA A 32 -5.25 -3.52 -4.27
CA ALA A 32 -4.37 -2.59 -4.96
C ALA A 32 -4.35 -2.77 -6.49
N ASN A 33 -5.15 -3.68 -7.06
CA ASN A 33 -5.21 -3.97 -8.50
C ASN A 33 -3.80 -4.13 -9.14
N LEU A 34 -2.98 -5.02 -8.57
CA LEU A 34 -1.60 -5.26 -8.99
C LEU A 34 -1.39 -6.72 -9.42
N PRO A 35 -0.63 -6.96 -10.52
CA PRO A 35 -0.10 -8.29 -10.82
C PRO A 35 0.85 -8.77 -9.72
N TYR A 36 0.89 -10.08 -9.49
CA TYR A 36 1.66 -10.74 -8.42
C TYR A 36 3.11 -10.25 -8.33
N VAL A 37 3.85 -10.32 -9.45
CA VAL A 37 5.28 -9.95 -9.51
C VAL A 37 5.51 -8.50 -9.03
N ARG A 38 4.62 -7.57 -9.42
CA ARG A 38 4.73 -6.18 -8.98
C ARG A 38 4.33 -6.01 -7.52
N CYS A 39 3.28 -6.69 -7.08
CA CYS A 39 2.82 -6.62 -5.70
C CYS A 39 3.89 -7.11 -4.73
N VAL A 40 4.49 -8.28 -4.99
CA VAL A 40 5.55 -8.84 -4.14
C VAL A 40 6.73 -7.88 -4.03
N LYS A 41 7.20 -7.33 -5.16
CA LYS A 41 8.30 -6.35 -5.14
C LYS A 41 7.99 -5.12 -4.28
N TYR A 42 6.77 -4.58 -4.36
CA TYR A 42 6.40 -3.45 -3.51
C TYR A 42 6.29 -3.84 -2.03
N LEU A 43 5.78 -5.04 -1.73
CA LEU A 43 5.69 -5.53 -0.36
C LEU A 43 7.07 -5.71 0.26
N GLU A 44 8.02 -6.30 -0.47
CA GLU A 44 9.42 -6.43 -0.05
C GLU A 44 10.04 -5.05 0.22
N ASP A 45 9.94 -4.11 -0.72
CA ASP A 45 10.43 -2.73 -0.56
C ASP A 45 9.80 -2.03 0.67
N LEU A 46 8.51 -2.23 0.91
CA LEU A 46 7.78 -1.61 2.03
C LEU A 46 8.14 -2.23 3.38
N VAL A 47 8.42 -3.54 3.42
CA VAL A 47 8.94 -4.23 4.61
C VAL A 47 10.36 -3.76 4.91
N GLU A 48 11.24 -3.73 3.91
CA GLU A 48 12.63 -3.26 4.05
C GLU A 48 12.68 -1.82 4.58
N LYS A 49 11.79 -0.97 4.09
CA LYS A 49 11.67 0.44 4.53
C LYS A 49 10.89 0.63 5.83
N GLY A 50 10.37 -0.44 6.44
CA GLY A 50 9.69 -0.42 7.72
C GLY A 50 8.28 0.19 7.70
N PHE A 51 7.61 0.22 6.55
CA PHE A 51 6.19 0.60 6.46
C PHE A 51 5.27 -0.60 6.77
N LEU A 52 5.76 -1.81 6.52
CA LEU A 52 5.06 -3.08 6.78
C LEU A 52 5.90 -3.99 7.67
N VAL A 53 5.21 -4.91 8.36
CA VAL A 53 5.79 -6.10 8.97
C VAL A 53 5.28 -7.32 8.21
N ARG A 54 6.19 -8.23 7.88
CA ARG A 54 5.86 -9.56 7.35
C ARG A 54 5.68 -10.53 8.53
N ILE A 55 4.55 -11.21 8.57
CA ILE A 55 4.19 -12.20 9.59
C ILE A 55 4.16 -13.55 8.88
N GLU A 56 4.93 -14.51 9.39
CA GLU A 56 5.03 -15.86 8.84
C GLU A 56 4.47 -16.86 9.86
N GLU A 57 3.40 -17.55 9.48
CA GLU A 57 2.78 -18.61 10.28
C GLU A 57 2.74 -19.90 9.44
N GLY A 58 3.77 -20.73 9.63
CA GLY A 58 3.93 -21.97 8.86
C GLY A 58 4.14 -21.70 7.37
N ARG A 59 3.11 -21.96 6.56
CA ARG A 59 3.12 -21.70 5.10
C ARG A 59 2.40 -20.40 4.72
N GLU A 60 1.72 -19.76 5.66
CA GLU A 60 1.01 -18.51 5.39
C GLU A 60 1.90 -17.30 5.63
N VAL A 61 1.82 -16.35 4.70
CA VAL A 61 2.50 -15.06 4.79
C VAL A 61 1.44 -13.97 4.81
N ARG A 62 1.45 -13.16 5.87
CA ARG A 62 0.57 -12.00 6.02
C ARG A 62 1.39 -10.73 6.24
N PHE A 63 0.80 -9.59 5.94
CA PHE A 63 1.41 -8.27 6.07
C PHE A 63 0.55 -7.38 6.93
N LYS A 64 1.20 -6.54 7.75
CA LYS A 64 0.54 -5.62 8.67
C LYS A 64 1.24 -4.26 8.67
N LEU A 65 0.48 -3.17 8.83
CA LEU A 65 1.07 -1.83 8.96
C LEU A 65 1.91 -1.68 10.23
N THR A 66 3.05 -1.02 10.07
CA THR A 66 3.78 -0.42 11.18
C THR A 66 3.15 0.92 11.59
N LYS A 67 3.64 1.51 12.69
CA LYS A 67 3.32 2.90 13.04
C LYS A 67 3.70 3.87 11.91
N LYS A 68 4.87 3.67 11.31
CA LYS A 68 5.39 4.45 10.17
C LYS A 68 4.49 4.31 8.93
N GLY A 69 3.99 3.10 8.65
CA GLY A 69 2.99 2.86 7.60
C GLY A 69 1.72 3.68 7.79
N ARG A 70 1.19 3.70 9.02
CA ARG A 70 0.00 4.50 9.35
C ARG A 70 0.24 6.01 9.31
N GLU A 71 1.42 6.46 9.71
CA GLU A 71 1.82 7.87 9.56
C GLU A 71 1.83 8.28 8.09
N PHE A 72 2.43 7.45 7.22
CA PHE A 72 2.43 7.71 5.78
C PHE A 72 1.01 7.85 5.21
N LEU A 73 0.07 6.97 5.57
CA LEU A 73 -1.31 7.07 5.08
C LEU A 73 -1.98 8.39 5.50
N ARG A 74 -1.72 8.87 6.73
CA ARG A 74 -2.23 10.17 7.18
C ARG A 74 -1.64 11.34 6.39
N GLU A 75 -0.33 11.32 6.11
CA GLU A 75 0.30 12.34 5.27
C GLU A 75 -0.20 12.27 3.83
N PHE A 76 -0.36 11.07 3.29
CA PHE A 76 -0.85 10.87 1.93
C PHE A 76 -2.25 11.45 1.77
N ALA A 77 -3.17 11.19 2.71
CA ALA A 77 -4.52 11.77 2.70
C ALA A 77 -4.51 13.30 2.73
N ARG A 78 -3.57 13.92 3.47
CA ARG A 78 -3.40 15.38 3.47
C ARG A 78 -2.93 15.90 2.11
N ILE A 79 -1.94 15.24 1.51
CA ILE A 79 -1.41 15.60 0.20
C ILE A 79 -2.47 15.44 -0.88
N GLU A 80 -3.24 14.35 -0.81
CA GLU A 80 -4.33 14.07 -1.75
C GLU A 80 -5.41 15.15 -1.69
N SER A 81 -5.86 15.53 -0.49
CA SER A 81 -6.83 16.62 -0.32
C SER A 81 -6.34 17.97 -0.87
N ILE A 82 -5.05 18.29 -0.66
CA ILE A 82 -4.45 19.51 -1.22
C ILE A 82 -4.39 19.43 -2.75
N ALA A 83 -3.92 18.30 -3.30
CA ALA A 83 -3.83 18.09 -4.73
C ALA A 83 -5.20 18.26 -5.40
N GLU A 84 -6.24 17.65 -4.84
CA GLU A 84 -7.63 17.79 -5.29
C GLU A 84 -8.10 19.24 -5.29
N ALA A 85 -7.81 20.01 -4.24
CA ALA A 85 -8.19 21.42 -4.15
C ALA A 85 -7.55 22.30 -5.25
N PHE A 86 -6.40 21.87 -5.79
CA PHE A 86 -5.72 22.53 -6.92
C PHE A 86 -6.00 21.86 -8.27
N GLY A 87 -6.91 20.89 -8.35
CA GLY A 87 -7.22 20.15 -9.58
C GLY A 87 -6.12 19.21 -10.06
N ILE A 88 -5.24 18.78 -9.15
CA ILE A 88 -4.16 17.83 -9.40
C ILE A 88 -4.64 16.43 -9.02
N GLU A 89 -4.52 15.47 -9.94
CA GLU A 89 -4.80 14.05 -9.68
C GLU A 89 -3.49 13.29 -9.37
N LEU A 90 -3.50 12.50 -8.30
CA LEU A 90 -2.39 11.66 -7.85
C LEU A 90 -2.53 10.18 -8.23
#